data_AF-A0AAV4T8I5-F1
#
_entry.id   AF-A0AAV4T8I5-F1
#
_cell.length_a   1.000
_cell.length_b   1.000
_cell.length_c   1.000
_cell.angle_alpha   90.00
_cell.angle_beta   90.00
_cell.angle_gamma   90.00
#
_symmetry.space_group_name_H-M   'P 1'
#
loop_
_entity.id
_entity.type
_entity.pdbx_description
1 polymer ?
#
loop_
_entity_poly.entity_id
_entity_poly.type
_entity_poly.pdbx_seq_one_letter_code
_entity_poly.pdbx_strand_id
1 'polypeptide(L)'
;MDSRSEPLFCTVEISGPLMKDYGDIKPFIKANLIPDEAGRKKRNVNNNGNDKNNNCYKSDFYITFEELDFNFVVAPLGFNPYICLGKCTDWLSSRWSLYHLVKTIFFKKFPDKREQSKWKPCCSIAILNDLVIIYIPNNSTDASTEDTNIDNCTNTKSNTDNTNDTYGFTHHTIPNIIIDSCRCW
;
A
#
# COMPACT_ATOMS: atom_id res chain seq x y z
N MET A 1 28.30 11.98 8.71
CA MET A 1 27.93 12.90 9.80
C MET A 1 26.64 12.35 10.37
N ASP A 2 26.73 11.70 11.53
CA ASP A 2 25.64 10.98 12.20
C ASP A 2 24.61 11.96 12.77
N SER A 3 23.36 11.85 12.33
CA SER A 3 22.20 12.43 13.01
C SER A 3 21.79 11.47 14.14
N ARG A 4 22.39 11.66 15.32
CA ARG A 4 21.95 10.98 16.55
C ARG A 4 20.56 11.49 16.93
N SER A 5 19.59 10.59 16.91
CA SER A 5 18.27 10.73 17.50
C SER A 5 18.38 11.13 18.97
N GLU A 6 17.71 12.21 19.36
CA GLU A 6 17.56 12.58 20.77
C GLU A 6 16.80 11.48 21.53
N PRO A 7 17.25 11.08 22.73
CA PRO A 7 16.50 10.13 23.54
C PRO A 7 15.24 10.82 24.08
N LEU A 8 14.08 10.28 23.73
CA LEU A 8 12.80 10.62 24.38
C LEU A 8 12.90 10.27 25.87
N PHE A 9 13.08 11.28 26.70
CA PHE A 9 12.93 11.14 28.15
C PHE A 9 11.44 11.08 28.49
N CYS A 10 10.97 9.91 28.92
CA CYS A 10 9.66 9.82 29.57
C CYS A 10 9.83 10.18 31.05
N THR A 11 9.32 11.33 31.46
CA THR A 11 9.17 11.66 32.88
C THR A 11 7.95 10.94 33.44
N VAL A 12 8.16 10.07 34.43
CA VAL A 12 7.08 9.40 35.15
C VAL A 12 6.80 10.20 36.42
N GLU A 13 5.68 10.93 36.46
CA GLU A 13 5.19 11.52 37.71
C GLU A 13 4.40 10.45 38.47
N ILE A 14 4.92 10.06 39.65
CA ILE A 14 4.23 9.16 40.56
C ILE A 14 3.50 10.02 41.58
N SER A 15 2.17 10.14 41.45
CA SER A 15 1.32 10.76 42.46
C SER A 15 0.36 9.72 43.02
N GLY A 16 0.49 9.43 44.32
CA GLY A 16 -0.33 8.47 45.02
C GLY A 16 -0.11 8.55 46.53
N PRO A 17 -1.11 8.16 47.35
CA PRO A 17 -0.97 8.17 48.81
C PRO A 17 0.11 7.19 49.26
N LEU A 18 0.85 7.53 50.33
CA LEU A 18 1.78 6.63 51.01
C LEU A 18 1.02 5.38 51.47
N MET A 19 1.25 4.25 50.80
CA MET A 19 0.56 3.00 51.07
C MET A 19 1.10 2.34 52.35
N LYS A 20 0.19 1.91 53.24
CA LYS A 20 0.50 1.06 54.39
C LYS A 20 0.43 -0.41 53.96
N ASP A 21 1.38 -1.20 54.44
CA ASP A 21 1.51 -2.62 54.16
C ASP A 21 0.35 -3.39 54.81
N TYR A 22 -0.59 -3.86 53.99
CA TYR A 22 -1.72 -4.71 54.42
C TYR A 22 -1.66 -6.05 53.66
N GLY A 23 -0.83 -6.97 54.16
CA GLY A 23 -0.84 -8.38 53.81
C GLY A 23 -0.60 -8.70 52.32
N ASP A 24 -1.26 -9.74 51.80
CA ASP A 24 -1.00 -10.36 50.49
C ASP A 24 -1.29 -9.48 49.25
N ILE A 25 -1.65 -8.21 49.44
CA ILE A 25 -1.92 -7.26 48.34
C ILE A 25 -0.68 -6.40 48.11
N LYS A 26 0.18 -6.84 47.17
CA LYS A 26 1.36 -6.07 46.75
C LYS A 26 0.97 -5.04 45.68
N PRO A 27 1.42 -3.78 45.79
CA PRO A 27 1.16 -2.79 44.76
C PRO A 27 1.84 -3.19 43.45
N PHE A 28 1.17 -3.00 42.32
CA PHE A 28 1.71 -3.19 40.98
C PHE A 28 1.41 -1.97 40.11
N ILE A 29 2.35 -1.63 39.23
CA ILE A 29 2.18 -0.55 38.24
C ILE A 29 1.56 -1.17 36.99
N LYS A 30 0.39 -0.65 36.60
CA LYS A 30 -0.25 -1.03 35.33
C LYS A 30 0.11 0.00 34.26
N ALA A 31 1.04 -0.35 33.37
CA ALA A 31 1.35 0.45 32.19
C ALA A 31 0.57 -0.10 30.98
N ASN A 32 -0.26 0.73 30.36
CA ASN A 32 -0.85 0.42 29.07
C ASN A 32 0.12 0.89 27.98
N LEU A 33 0.86 -0.05 27.41
CA LEU A 33 1.71 0.22 26.25
C LEU A 33 0.83 0.03 25.02
N ILE A 34 0.62 1.09 24.24
CA ILE A 34 0.30 0.93 22.82
C ILE A 34 1.63 0.47 22.24
N PRO A 35 1.78 -0.80 21.80
CA PRO A 35 2.99 -1.16 21.07
C PRO A 35 3.00 -0.19 19.90
N ASP A 36 4.02 0.68 19.86
CA ASP A 36 4.41 1.27 18.58
C ASP A 36 4.58 0.03 17.72
N GLU A 37 3.68 -0.16 16.75
CA GLU A 37 3.87 -1.21 15.79
C GLU A 37 5.22 -0.83 15.19
N ALA A 38 6.27 -1.49 15.67
CA ALA A 38 7.44 -1.80 14.89
C ALA A 38 6.93 -2.73 13.78
N GLY A 39 5.95 -2.24 12.99
CA GLY A 39 5.73 -2.59 11.63
C GLY A 39 7.12 -2.50 11.07
N ARG A 40 7.72 -3.68 10.93
CA ARG A 40 8.92 -3.83 10.12
C ARG A 40 8.57 -3.06 8.88
N LYS A 41 9.18 -1.88 8.70
CA LYS A 41 9.17 -1.20 7.41
C LYS A 41 9.59 -2.30 6.47
N LYS A 42 8.63 -2.85 5.70
CA LYS A 42 8.95 -3.86 4.70
C LYS A 42 10.03 -3.19 3.92
N ARG A 43 11.25 -3.73 3.98
CA ARG A 43 12.38 -3.16 3.28
C ARG A 43 11.90 -3.18 1.83
N ASN A 44 11.56 -2.01 1.30
CA ASN A 44 11.07 -1.85 -0.04
C ASN A 44 12.32 -2.12 -0.87
N VAL A 45 12.56 -3.40 -1.15
CA VAL A 45 13.62 -3.79 -2.04
C VAL A 45 13.09 -3.33 -3.38
N ASN A 46 13.40 -2.09 -3.74
CA ASN A 46 13.40 -1.60 -5.11
C ASN A 46 14.36 -2.54 -5.85
N ASN A 47 13.85 -3.69 -6.25
CA ASN A 47 14.55 -4.61 -7.14
C ASN A 47 14.42 -3.96 -8.51
N ASN A 48 15.15 -2.87 -8.74
CA ASN A 48 15.19 -2.22 -10.04
C ASN A 48 15.96 -3.14 -10.99
N GLY A 49 15.33 -4.23 -11.47
CA GLY A 49 15.71 -5.10 -12.60
C GLY A 49 17.14 -5.66 -12.69
N ASN A 50 18.04 -5.24 -11.82
CA ASN A 50 19.51 -5.33 -11.94
C ASN A 50 20.10 -6.35 -10.98
N ASP A 51 19.28 -6.97 -10.13
CA ASP A 51 19.70 -8.15 -9.39
C ASP A 51 19.81 -9.29 -10.40
N LYS A 52 21.04 -9.80 -10.56
CA LYS A 52 21.43 -10.93 -11.43
C LYS A 52 20.63 -12.22 -11.18
N ASN A 53 19.72 -12.21 -10.22
CA ASN A 53 18.81 -13.27 -9.87
C ASN A 53 17.43 -12.89 -10.45
N ASN A 54 17.01 -13.55 -11.54
CA ASN A 54 15.70 -13.40 -12.19
C ASN A 54 14.51 -13.82 -11.28
N ASN A 55 14.51 -13.46 -10.01
CA ASN A 55 13.53 -13.82 -8.99
C ASN A 55 12.34 -12.86 -9.04
N CYS A 56 11.14 -13.31 -8.65
CA CYS A 56 9.92 -12.48 -8.63
C CYS A 56 10.09 -11.13 -7.93
N TYR A 57 9.82 -10.02 -8.63
CA TYR A 57 10.05 -8.65 -8.18
C TYR A 57 9.01 -7.66 -8.71
N LYS A 58 8.93 -6.49 -8.06
CA LYS A 58 8.14 -5.33 -8.52
C LYS A 58 9.03 -4.41 -9.34
N SER A 59 8.61 -4.11 -10.57
CA SER A 59 9.28 -3.18 -11.49
C SER A 59 8.45 -1.92 -11.65
N ASP A 60 9.12 -0.80 -11.89
CA ASP A 60 8.47 0.45 -12.28
C ASP A 60 7.77 0.29 -13.63
N PHE A 61 6.55 0.81 -13.73
CA PHE A 61 5.76 0.90 -14.94
C PHE A 61 4.90 2.16 -14.83
N TYR A 62 5.40 3.27 -15.37
CA TYR A 62 4.72 4.55 -15.34
C TYR A 62 3.87 4.72 -16.59
N ILE A 63 2.63 5.18 -16.42
CA ILE A 63 1.69 5.47 -17.50
C ILE A 63 1.03 6.82 -17.26
N THR A 64 0.74 7.55 -18.32
CA THR A 64 -0.04 8.80 -18.26
C THR A 64 -1.51 8.53 -18.53
N PHE A 65 -2.40 9.38 -18.02
CA PHE A 65 -3.83 9.25 -18.37
C PHE A 65 -4.09 9.61 -19.83
N GLU A 66 -3.21 10.39 -20.47
CA GLU A 66 -3.26 10.68 -21.90
C GLU A 66 -3.04 9.41 -22.74
N GLU A 67 -2.10 8.53 -22.35
CA GLU A 67 -1.87 7.23 -23.01
C GLU A 67 -3.05 6.26 -22.87
N LEU A 68 -3.93 6.50 -21.88
CA LEU A 68 -5.14 5.72 -21.63
C LEU A 68 -6.40 6.36 -22.24
N ASP A 69 -6.28 7.49 -22.95
CA ASP A 69 -7.39 8.30 -23.43
C ASP A 69 -8.32 8.81 -22.29
N PHE A 70 -7.80 8.97 -21.07
CA PHE A 70 -8.54 9.43 -19.89
C PHE A 70 -8.44 10.95 -19.70
N ASN A 71 -8.87 11.69 -20.73
CA ASN A 71 -8.77 13.15 -20.79
C ASN A 71 -9.64 13.92 -19.77
N PHE A 72 -10.50 13.22 -19.03
CA PHE A 72 -11.33 13.79 -17.98
C PHE A 72 -10.60 13.97 -16.65
N VAL A 73 -9.47 13.26 -16.46
CA VAL A 73 -8.67 13.34 -15.23
C VAL A 73 -7.79 14.59 -15.27
N VAL A 74 -7.95 15.44 -14.25
CA VAL A 74 -7.16 16.67 -14.06
C VAL A 74 -5.86 16.37 -13.31
N ALA A 75 -5.91 15.50 -12.31
CA ALA A 75 -4.74 15.12 -11.54
C ALA A 75 -4.86 13.70 -10.95
N PRO A 76 -3.74 12.95 -10.80
CA PRO A 76 -2.41 13.28 -11.32
C PRO A 76 -2.36 13.15 -12.85
N LEU A 77 -1.30 13.65 -13.53
CA LEU A 77 -1.14 13.50 -14.98
C LEU A 77 -0.82 12.07 -15.41
N GLY A 78 -0.25 11.30 -14.49
CA GLY A 78 0.10 9.90 -14.66
C GLY A 78 0.47 9.28 -13.32
N PHE A 79 0.54 7.96 -13.29
CA PHE A 79 0.83 7.21 -12.08
C PHE A 79 1.68 5.97 -12.40
N ASN A 80 2.27 5.38 -11.37
CA ASN A 80 3.05 4.15 -11.48
C ASN A 80 2.21 3.00 -10.89
N PRO A 81 1.42 2.28 -11.71
CA PRO A 81 0.79 1.03 -11.28
C PRO A 81 1.81 -0.05 -10.87
N TYR A 82 3.05 0.07 -11.34
CA TYR A 82 4.11 -0.95 -11.29
C TYR A 82 3.70 -2.23 -12.04
N ILE A 83 4.63 -3.18 -12.16
CA ILE A 83 4.38 -4.50 -12.72
C ILE A 83 5.19 -5.58 -11.98
N CYS A 84 4.59 -6.75 -11.78
CA CYS A 84 5.29 -7.90 -11.21
C CYS A 84 5.99 -8.71 -12.32
N LEU A 85 7.31 -8.83 -12.24
CA LEU A 85 8.14 -9.54 -13.22
C LEU A 85 9.07 -10.54 -12.55
N GLY A 86 9.68 -11.41 -13.36
CA GLY A 86 10.66 -12.41 -12.90
C GLY A 86 10.07 -13.81 -12.75
N LYS A 87 10.94 -14.75 -12.38
CA LYS A 87 10.63 -16.17 -12.23
C LYS A 87 10.54 -16.54 -10.75
N CYS A 88 9.67 -17.49 -10.46
CA CYS A 88 9.61 -18.10 -9.14
C CYS A 88 10.44 -19.39 -9.16
N THR A 89 11.64 -19.33 -8.56
CA THR A 89 12.50 -20.51 -8.43
C THR A 89 12.01 -21.41 -7.32
N ASP A 90 12.15 -22.74 -7.47
CA ASP A 90 11.69 -23.81 -6.56
C ASP A 90 12.26 -23.78 -5.13
N TRP A 91 13.05 -22.77 -4.80
CA TRP A 91 13.75 -22.62 -3.53
C TRP A 91 12.97 -21.61 -2.70
N LEU A 92 12.82 -21.89 -1.39
CA LEU A 92 12.11 -21.07 -0.42
C LEU A 92 12.61 -19.62 -0.43
N SER A 93 12.10 -18.80 -1.35
CA SER A 93 12.26 -17.36 -1.24
C SER A 93 11.25 -16.86 -0.21
N SER A 94 11.62 -15.83 0.56
CA SER A 94 10.73 -15.20 1.56
C SER A 94 9.41 -14.65 0.97
N ARG A 95 9.19 -14.75 -0.35
CA ARG A 95 8.04 -14.21 -1.09
C ARG A 95 6.95 -15.27 -1.39
N TRP A 96 7.01 -16.43 -0.75
CA TRP A 96 6.06 -17.52 -0.98
C TRP A 96 4.87 -17.45 -0.02
N SER A 97 3.68 -17.80 -0.50
CA SER A 97 2.58 -18.14 0.42
C SER A 97 2.78 -19.56 0.99
N LEU A 98 2.24 -19.82 2.18
CA LEU A 98 2.32 -21.15 2.79
C LEU A 98 1.69 -22.23 1.90
N TYR A 99 0.60 -21.89 1.21
CA TYR A 99 -0.06 -22.81 0.28
C TYR A 99 0.85 -23.20 -0.89
N HIS A 100 1.54 -22.22 -1.48
CA HIS A 100 2.46 -22.48 -2.60
C HIS A 100 3.72 -23.20 -2.15
N LEU A 101 4.20 -22.92 -0.94
CA LEU A 101 5.29 -23.65 -0.32
C LEU A 101 4.97 -25.14 -0.22
N VAL A 102 3.79 -25.49 0.31
CA VAL A 102 3.33 -26.88 0.40
C VAL A 102 3.24 -27.52 -0.98
N LYS A 103 2.67 -26.83 -1.98
CA LYS A 103 2.59 -27.32 -3.36
C LYS A 103 3.97 -27.60 -3.96
N THR A 104 4.94 -26.72 -3.75
CA THR A 104 6.30 -26.94 -4.30
C THR A 104 7.03 -28.06 -3.62
N ILE A 105 6.90 -28.18 -2.30
CA ILE A 105 7.46 -29.34 -1.58
C ILE A 105 6.82 -30.63 -2.10
N PHE A 106 5.50 -30.64 -2.30
CA PHE A 106 4.77 -31.80 -2.84
C PHE A 106 5.24 -32.16 -4.26
N PHE A 107 5.25 -31.21 -5.19
CA PHE A 107 5.67 -31.45 -6.57
C PHE A 107 7.18 -31.71 -6.72
N LYS A 108 8.00 -31.27 -5.77
CA LYS A 108 9.42 -31.63 -5.68
C LYS A 108 9.60 -33.09 -5.24
N LYS A 109 8.74 -33.58 -4.35
CA LYS A 109 8.76 -34.98 -3.89
C LYS A 109 8.17 -35.94 -4.92
N PHE A 110 7.22 -35.47 -5.74
CA PHE A 110 6.52 -36.26 -6.75
C PHE A 110 6.63 -35.64 -8.15
N PRO A 111 7.77 -35.82 -8.85
CA PRO A 111 8.02 -35.20 -10.15
C PRO A 111 7.02 -35.65 -11.23
N ASP A 112 6.56 -36.90 -11.21
CA ASP A 112 5.58 -37.41 -12.18
C ASP A 112 4.27 -36.62 -12.14
N LYS A 113 3.80 -36.27 -10.93
CA LYS A 113 2.59 -35.46 -10.73
C LYS A 113 2.81 -34.00 -11.17
N ARG A 114 4.06 -33.50 -11.08
CA ARG A 114 4.43 -32.17 -11.52
C ARG A 114 4.36 -32.06 -13.04
N GLU A 115 4.90 -33.04 -13.74
CA GLU A 115 4.91 -33.06 -15.20
C GLU A 115 3.50 -33.19 -15.77
N GLN A 116 2.67 -34.05 -15.17
CA GLN A 116 1.26 -34.18 -15.54
C GLN A 116 0.47 -32.89 -15.33
N SER A 117 0.68 -32.20 -14.21
CA SER A 117 -0.02 -30.94 -13.91
C SER A 117 0.56 -29.71 -14.62
N LYS A 118 1.75 -29.83 -15.20
CA LYS A 118 2.56 -28.71 -15.75
C LYS A 118 2.64 -27.51 -14.79
N TRP A 119 2.56 -27.77 -13.48
CA TRP A 119 2.45 -26.72 -12.48
C TRP A 119 3.78 -25.98 -12.30
N LYS A 120 3.73 -24.65 -12.40
CA LYS A 120 4.85 -23.74 -12.14
C LYS A 120 4.34 -22.51 -11.41
N PRO A 121 5.06 -22.00 -10.40
CA PRO A 121 4.66 -20.78 -9.74
C PRO A 121 4.87 -19.55 -10.64
N CYS A 122 3.93 -18.62 -10.62
CA CYS A 122 3.97 -17.33 -11.30
C CYS A 122 4.32 -16.20 -10.31
N CYS A 123 5.02 -15.18 -10.81
CA CYS A 123 5.18 -13.93 -10.09
C CYS A 123 3.91 -13.10 -10.29
N SER A 124 3.14 -12.90 -9.23
CA SER A 124 1.88 -12.16 -9.30
C SER A 124 1.75 -11.18 -8.14
N ILE A 125 0.78 -10.30 -8.28
CA ILE A 125 0.44 -9.25 -7.33
C ILE A 125 0.03 -9.88 -6.00
N ALA A 126 0.50 -9.30 -4.89
CA ALA A 126 0.16 -9.78 -3.54
C ALA A 126 -0.62 -8.75 -2.74
N ILE A 127 -0.29 -7.47 -2.89
CA ILE A 127 -0.95 -6.36 -2.21
C ILE A 127 -1.12 -5.25 -3.22
N LEU A 128 -2.31 -4.67 -3.23
CA LEU A 128 -2.71 -3.55 -4.04
C LEU A 128 -3.09 -2.38 -3.11
N ASN A 129 -2.87 -1.17 -3.62
CA ASN A 129 -3.26 0.09 -3.01
C ASN A 129 -4.14 0.87 -4.00
N ASP A 130 -4.84 1.85 -3.46
CA ASP A 130 -5.79 2.67 -4.20
C ASP A 130 -5.10 3.89 -4.82
N LEU A 131 -5.68 4.40 -5.91
CA LEU A 131 -5.26 5.64 -6.57
C LEU A 131 -6.34 6.69 -6.42
N VAL A 132 -5.97 7.86 -5.89
CA VAL A 132 -6.87 9.01 -5.84
C VAL A 132 -6.69 9.84 -7.10
N ILE A 133 -7.80 10.12 -7.79
CA ILE A 133 -7.85 10.98 -8.97
C ILE A 133 -8.77 12.17 -8.72
N ILE A 134 -8.51 13.28 -9.41
CA ILE A 134 -9.39 14.45 -9.48
C ILE A 134 -9.82 14.60 -10.92
N TYR A 135 -11.12 14.70 -11.17
CA TYR A 135 -11.68 14.85 -12.51
C TYR A 135 -12.79 15.90 -12.54
N ILE A 136 -13.08 16.40 -13.73
CA ILE A 136 -14.22 17.31 -13.97
C ILE A 136 -15.39 16.46 -14.43
N PRO A 137 -16.50 16.39 -13.66
CA PRO A 137 -17.69 15.68 -14.11
C PRO A 137 -18.29 16.41 -15.32
N ASN A 138 -18.63 15.67 -16.38
CA ASN A 138 -19.44 16.24 -17.44
C ASN A 138 -20.83 16.52 -16.87
N ASN A 139 -21.35 17.73 -17.04
CA ASN A 139 -22.60 18.23 -16.47
C ASN A 139 -23.87 17.54 -17.02
N SER A 140 -23.96 16.21 -16.97
CA SER A 140 -25.12 15.45 -17.47
C SER A 140 -25.31 14.06 -16.87
N THR A 141 -24.77 13.74 -15.69
CA THR A 141 -25.14 12.48 -15.01
C THR A 141 -24.95 12.58 -13.50
N ASP A 142 -26.08 12.87 -12.83
CA ASP A 142 -26.47 12.38 -11.51
C ASP A 142 -25.40 12.37 -10.41
N ALA A 143 -25.22 13.55 -9.82
CA ALA A 143 -24.80 13.68 -8.42
C ALA A 143 -25.90 13.13 -7.50
N SER A 144 -25.97 11.81 -7.40
CA SER A 144 -26.67 11.07 -6.35
C SER A 144 -25.86 9.77 -6.19
N THR A 145 -25.13 9.51 -5.12
CA THR A 145 -25.41 9.71 -3.70
C THR A 145 -24.10 9.52 -2.91
N GLU A 146 -24.01 10.20 -1.76
CA GLU A 146 -23.15 9.89 -0.61
C GLU A 146 -21.63 9.92 -0.83
N ASP A 147 -21.05 11.11 -0.61
CA ASP A 147 -19.96 11.27 0.35
C ASP A 147 -19.92 12.75 0.81
N THR A 148 -20.56 13.00 1.94
CA THR A 148 -20.55 14.31 2.62
C THR A 148 -19.23 14.53 3.32
N ASN A 149 -18.23 15.06 2.61
CA ASN A 149 -17.31 16.07 3.15
C ASN A 149 -16.60 16.76 1.98
N ILE A 150 -17.24 17.79 1.43
CA ILE A 150 -16.75 18.49 0.25
C ILE A 150 -15.94 19.71 0.69
N ASP A 151 -14.62 19.55 0.78
CA ASP A 151 -13.67 20.66 0.68
C ASP A 151 -13.70 21.17 -0.77
N ASN A 152 -14.68 22.02 -1.08
CA ASN A 152 -14.86 22.64 -2.39
C ASN A 152 -13.75 23.65 -2.65
N CYS A 153 -12.66 23.22 -3.27
CA CYS A 153 -11.68 24.14 -3.87
C CYS A 153 -12.27 24.70 -5.19
N THR A 154 -13.04 25.77 -5.10
CA THR A 154 -13.49 26.54 -6.26
C THR A 154 -12.45 27.59 -6.62
N ASN A 155 -11.90 27.54 -7.83
CA ASN A 155 -11.07 28.61 -8.38
C ASN A 155 -11.93 29.48 -9.29
N THR A 156 -12.34 30.65 -8.80
CA THR A 156 -12.91 31.70 -9.65
C THR A 156 -11.79 32.38 -10.44
N LYS A 157 -11.62 32.02 -11.71
CA LYS A 157 -10.88 32.88 -12.64
C LYS A 157 -11.80 34.03 -13.05
N SER A 158 -11.60 35.23 -12.50
CA SER A 158 -12.19 36.45 -13.05
C SER A 158 -11.42 36.85 -14.31
N ASN A 159 -11.86 36.35 -15.47
CA ASN A 159 -11.50 36.94 -16.75
C ASN A 159 -12.78 37.31 -17.50
N THR A 160 -12.82 38.56 -17.94
CA THR A 160 -13.92 39.24 -18.62
C THR A 160 -14.27 38.53 -19.93
N ASP A 161 -15.23 37.62 -19.87
CA ASP A 161 -16.17 37.24 -20.94
C ASP A 161 -17.37 36.55 -20.26
N ASN A 162 -18.59 36.96 -20.61
CA ASN A 162 -19.83 36.62 -19.89
C ASN A 162 -20.30 35.16 -20.12
N THR A 163 -19.57 34.18 -19.61
CA THR A 163 -20.05 32.81 -19.38
C THR A 163 -19.53 32.33 -18.03
N ASN A 164 -20.40 32.35 -17.01
CA ASN A 164 -20.09 31.87 -15.66
C ASN A 164 -20.10 30.33 -15.63
N ASP A 165 -19.16 29.70 -16.33
CA ASP A 165 -19.01 28.25 -16.29
C ASP A 165 -18.29 27.87 -14.99
N THR A 166 -19.09 27.47 -13.99
CA THR A 166 -18.58 26.93 -12.73
C THR A 166 -18.25 25.46 -12.94
N TYR A 167 -16.98 25.14 -13.14
CA TYR A 167 -16.52 23.75 -13.16
C TYR A 167 -16.20 23.32 -11.73
N GLY A 168 -16.95 22.34 -11.22
CA GLY A 168 -16.63 21.67 -9.96
C GLY A 168 -15.55 20.61 -10.19
N PHE A 169 -14.62 20.48 -9.23
CA PHE A 169 -13.67 19.37 -9.21
C PHE A 169 -14.22 18.28 -8.27
N THR A 170 -14.22 17.04 -8.73
CA THR A 170 -14.58 15.88 -7.90
C THR A 170 -13.36 15.00 -7.72
N HIS A 171 -13.16 14.49 -6.50
CA HIS A 171 -12.15 13.47 -6.23
C HIS A 171 -12.79 12.08 -6.23
N HIS A 172 -12.07 11.07 -6.71
CA HIS A 172 -12.51 9.68 -6.69
C HIS A 172 -11.33 8.77 -6.39
N THR A 173 -11.59 7.72 -5.63
CA THR A 173 -10.59 6.72 -5.25
C THR A 173 -10.82 5.46 -6.06
N ILE A 174 -9.90 5.14 -6.97
CA ILE A 174 -9.89 3.90 -7.74
C ILE A 174 -9.23 2.82 -6.89
N PRO A 175 -9.98 1.80 -6.44
CA PRO A 175 -9.42 0.80 -5.55
C PRO A 175 -8.51 -0.16 -6.30
N ASN A 176 -7.50 -0.69 -5.60
CA ASN A 176 -6.72 -1.84 -6.03
C ASN A 176 -5.98 -1.71 -7.38
N ILE A 177 -5.44 -0.53 -7.71
CA ILE A 177 -4.78 -0.30 -9.01
C ILE A 177 -3.25 -0.15 -8.91
N ILE A 178 -2.71 0.20 -7.73
CA ILE A 178 -1.27 0.38 -7.53
C ILE A 178 -0.68 -0.86 -6.85
N ILE A 179 0.31 -1.52 -7.45
CA ILE A 179 0.97 -2.68 -6.83
C ILE A 179 1.90 -2.23 -5.69
N ASP A 180 1.61 -2.68 -4.48
CA ASP A 180 2.50 -2.51 -3.32
C ASP A 180 3.60 -3.58 -3.32
N SER A 181 3.22 -4.85 -3.51
CA SER A 181 4.17 -5.97 -3.47
C SER A 181 3.82 -7.14 -4.39
N CYS A 182 4.86 -7.86 -4.82
CA CYS A 182 4.76 -9.06 -5.65
C CYS A 182 5.19 -10.31 -4.87
N ARG A 183 4.53 -11.44 -5.15
CA ARG A 183 4.82 -12.76 -4.54
C ARG A 183 4.72 -13.89 -5.55
N CYS A 184 5.24 -15.04 -5.15
CA CYS A 184 5.12 -16.27 -5.91
C CYS A 184 3.84 -17.02 -5.51
N TRP A 185 2.99 -17.27 -6.50
CA TRP A 185 1.78 -18.08 -6.44
C TRP A 185 1.89 -19.28 -7.39
#